data_AF-A0A392N269-F1
#
_entry.id   AF-A0A392N269-F1
#
_cell.length_a   1.000
_cell.length_b   1.000
_cell.length_c   1.000
_cell.angle_alpha   90.00
_cell.angle_beta   90.00
_cell.angle_gamma   90.00
#
_symmetry.space_group_name_H-M   'P 1'
#
loop_
_entity.id
_entity.type
_entity.pdbx_description
1 polymer ?
#
loop_
_entity_poly.entity_id
_entity_poly.type
_entity_poly.pdbx_seq_one_letter_code
_entity_poly.pdbx_strand_id
1 'polypeptide(L)'
;MGFGKVGSEVARRAKGLGMNVVAHDPYAPADRARAVGVELVSFDQAITTADFISLHMPLTPTTNKVFNENTFAKMKKGVRIINVARGGVIDEDALVKALDSGIVAQAALDVFTEEPPAKDSVAIEIAEAVVGALNGELSATAVNAPMVAPEVLSELAPYVVLAEKLGRLAVQLVSGGSGI
;
A
#
# COMPACT_ATOMS: atom_id res chain seq x y z
N MET A 1 -6.96 7.02 -0.73
CA MET A 1 -8.26 7.31 -0.09
C MET A 1 -8.04 8.37 0.96
N GLY A 2 -8.68 9.53 0.84
CA GLY A 2 -8.33 10.75 1.57
C GLY A 2 -7.23 11.53 0.85
N PHE A 3 -7.44 12.84 0.69
CA PHE A 3 -6.57 13.76 -0.04
C PHE A 3 -6.23 15.01 0.80
N GLY A 4 -6.07 14.79 2.11
CA GLY A 4 -5.57 15.80 3.05
C GLY A 4 -4.05 16.01 2.95
N LYS A 5 -3.44 16.52 4.03
CA LYS A 5 -1.99 16.81 4.09
C LYS A 5 -1.14 15.58 3.76
N VAL A 6 -1.40 14.44 4.42
CA VAL A 6 -0.62 13.21 4.20
C VAL A 6 -0.95 12.58 2.84
N GLY A 7 -2.24 12.46 2.49
CA GLY A 7 -2.65 11.84 1.23
C GLY A 7 -2.10 12.55 -0.02
N SER A 8 -2.05 13.88 -0.01
CA SER A 8 -1.46 14.65 -1.12
C SER A 8 0.05 14.47 -1.25
N GLU A 9 0.77 14.33 -0.13
CA GLU A 9 2.21 14.05 -0.10
C GLU A 9 2.55 12.63 -0.58
N VAL A 10 1.72 11.64 -0.23
CA VAL A 10 1.84 10.27 -0.75
C VAL A 10 1.54 10.24 -2.25
N ALA A 11 0.48 10.90 -2.70
CA ALA A 11 0.14 11.00 -4.11
C ALA A 11 1.27 11.62 -4.95
N ARG A 12 1.88 12.71 -4.45
CA ARG A 12 3.03 13.36 -5.09
C ARG A 12 4.20 12.39 -5.27
N ARG A 13 4.55 11.61 -4.24
CA ARG A 13 5.63 10.61 -4.31
C ARG A 13 5.29 9.46 -5.26
N ALA A 14 4.06 8.94 -5.19
CA ALA A 14 3.59 7.89 -6.09
C ALA A 14 3.67 8.31 -7.57
N LYS A 15 3.31 9.56 -7.89
CA LYS A 15 3.51 10.10 -9.24
C LYS A 15 4.98 10.20 -9.63
N GLY A 16 5.86 10.57 -8.69
CA GLY A 16 7.31 10.55 -8.89
C GLY A 16 7.87 9.16 -9.23
N LEU A 17 7.17 8.10 -8.80
CA LEU A 17 7.47 6.70 -9.15
C LEU A 17 6.81 6.25 -10.46
N GLY A 18 6.18 7.16 -11.22
CA GLY A 18 5.53 6.85 -12.49
C GLY A 18 4.14 6.20 -12.35
N MET A 19 3.53 6.21 -11.16
CA MET A 19 2.20 5.64 -10.97
C MET A 19 1.11 6.55 -11.54
N ASN A 20 0.02 5.94 -12.04
CA ASN A 20 -1.23 6.65 -12.25
C ASN A 20 -1.96 6.81 -10.91
N VAL A 21 -2.29 8.04 -10.52
CA VAL A 21 -2.81 8.35 -9.18
C VAL A 21 -4.18 9.01 -9.27
N VAL A 22 -5.18 8.32 -8.73
CA VAL A 22 -6.51 8.85 -8.45
C VAL A 22 -6.71 8.95 -6.93
N ALA A 23 -7.58 9.85 -6.49
CA ALA A 23 -7.91 10.00 -5.08
C ALA A 23 -9.42 10.12 -4.88
N HIS A 24 -9.92 9.56 -3.79
CA HIS A 24 -11.28 9.82 -3.33
C HIS A 24 -11.20 10.62 -2.03
N ASP A 25 -11.79 11.83 -2.02
CA ASP A 25 -11.99 12.64 -0.83
C ASP A 25 -13.17 13.59 -1.07
N PRO A 26 -14.32 13.40 -0.41
CA PRO A 26 -15.52 14.22 -0.65
C PRO A 26 -15.37 15.67 -0.16
N TYR A 27 -14.33 15.98 0.62
CA TYR A 27 -14.10 17.30 1.20
C TYR A 27 -12.92 18.04 0.53
N ALA A 28 -12.16 17.37 -0.33
CA ALA A 28 -11.01 17.98 -1.00
C ALA A 28 -11.47 18.85 -2.20
N PRO A 29 -10.95 20.09 -2.32
CA PRO A 29 -11.23 20.92 -3.48
C PRO A 29 -10.53 20.35 -4.72
N ALA A 30 -11.27 20.17 -5.82
CA ALA A 30 -10.78 19.57 -7.06
C ALA A 30 -9.56 20.28 -7.66
N ASP A 31 -9.45 21.60 -7.50
CA ASP A 31 -8.31 22.38 -8.00
C ASP A 31 -6.99 21.98 -7.35
N ARG A 32 -7.02 21.61 -6.06
CA ARG A 32 -5.84 21.17 -5.32
C ARG A 32 -5.32 19.84 -5.83
N ALA A 33 -6.20 18.90 -6.17
CA ALA A 33 -5.82 17.62 -6.74
C ALA A 33 -5.27 17.80 -8.16
N ARG A 34 -5.94 18.62 -8.99
CA ARG A 34 -5.49 18.92 -10.35
C ARG A 34 -4.12 19.59 -10.40
N ALA A 35 -3.77 20.45 -9.43
CA ALA A 35 -2.47 21.10 -9.36
C ALA A 35 -1.28 20.12 -9.23
N VAL A 36 -1.51 18.91 -8.70
CA VAL A 36 -0.51 17.83 -8.64
C VAL A 36 -0.81 16.72 -9.66
N GLY A 37 -1.76 16.96 -10.57
CA GLY A 37 -2.24 16.05 -11.59
C GLY A 37 -2.85 14.76 -11.03
N VAL A 38 -3.56 14.87 -9.91
CA VAL A 38 -4.36 13.79 -9.34
C VAL A 38 -5.82 14.05 -9.69
N GLU A 39 -6.52 13.02 -10.13
CA GLU A 39 -7.96 13.09 -10.38
C GLU A 39 -8.74 12.73 -9.11
N LEU A 40 -9.73 13.56 -8.74
CA LEU A 40 -10.70 13.19 -7.71
C LEU A 40 -11.80 12.34 -8.33
N VAL A 41 -11.98 11.13 -7.80
CA VAL A 41 -12.93 10.14 -8.28
C VAL A 41 -13.91 9.72 -7.18
N SER A 42 -14.99 9.04 -7.57
CA SER A 42 -15.92 8.44 -6.60
C SER A 42 -15.26 7.31 -5.81
N PHE A 43 -15.82 6.96 -4.65
CA PHE A 43 -15.33 5.85 -3.82
C PHE A 43 -15.33 4.54 -4.63
N ASP A 44 -16.45 4.22 -5.30
CA ASP A 44 -16.60 3.02 -6.10
C ASP A 44 -15.60 2.99 -7.27
N GLN A 45 -15.37 4.12 -7.95
CA GLN A 45 -14.36 4.19 -9.02
C GLN A 45 -12.94 3.97 -8.48
N ALA A 46 -12.60 4.53 -7.32
CA ALA A 46 -11.29 4.33 -6.70
C ALA A 46 -11.02 2.85 -6.40
N ILE A 47 -11.96 2.16 -5.75
CA ILE A 47 -11.76 0.76 -5.34
C ILE A 47 -11.80 -0.24 -6.50
N THR A 48 -12.55 0.05 -7.57
CA THR A 48 -12.68 -0.84 -8.73
C THR A 48 -11.51 -0.76 -9.70
N THR A 49 -10.77 0.36 -9.70
CA THR A 49 -9.68 0.61 -10.66
C THR A 49 -8.28 0.49 -10.08
N ALA A 50 -8.13 0.64 -8.76
CA ALA A 50 -6.82 0.68 -8.11
C ALA A 50 -6.15 -0.70 -7.99
N ASP A 51 -4.84 -0.73 -8.29
CA ASP A 51 -3.97 -1.88 -7.98
C ASP A 51 -3.32 -1.75 -6.59
N PHE A 52 -3.22 -0.50 -6.09
CA PHE A 52 -2.75 -0.14 -4.76
C PHE A 52 -3.72 0.87 -4.12
N ILE A 53 -4.15 0.62 -2.89
CA ILE A 53 -5.04 1.48 -2.13
C ILE A 53 -4.34 1.89 -0.83
N SER A 54 -3.96 3.16 -0.74
CA SER A 54 -3.42 3.75 0.50
C SER A 54 -4.47 4.58 1.23
N LEU A 55 -4.68 4.31 2.52
CA LEU A 55 -5.69 4.94 3.35
C LEU A 55 -5.10 6.12 4.15
N HIS A 56 -5.75 7.26 4.01
CA HIS A 56 -5.42 8.55 4.65
C HIS A 56 -6.70 9.30 5.08
N MET A 57 -7.81 8.58 5.25
CA MET A 57 -9.09 9.13 5.71
C MET A 57 -9.18 9.09 7.23
N PRO A 58 -9.83 10.06 7.89
CA PRO A 58 -10.14 9.96 9.31
C PRO A 58 -11.15 8.84 9.59
N LEU A 59 -11.14 8.29 10.81
CA LEU A 59 -12.21 7.43 11.30
C LEU A 59 -13.40 8.29 11.74
N THR A 60 -14.57 8.00 11.16
CA THR A 60 -15.84 8.68 11.39
C THR A 60 -16.96 7.63 11.31
N PRO A 61 -18.20 7.92 11.71
CA PRO A 61 -19.31 6.98 11.55
C PRO A 61 -19.52 6.50 10.11
N THR A 62 -19.20 7.33 9.10
CA THR A 62 -19.36 6.98 7.69
C THR A 62 -18.15 6.25 7.10
N THR A 63 -16.98 6.34 7.74
CA THR A 63 -15.76 5.65 7.30
C THR A 63 -15.43 4.41 8.15
N ASN A 64 -16.18 4.18 9.23
CA ASN A 64 -16.07 2.99 10.05
C ASN A 64 -16.44 1.75 9.22
N LYS A 65 -15.51 0.80 9.15
CA LYS A 65 -15.60 -0.44 8.36
C LYS A 65 -16.06 -0.20 6.93
N VAL A 66 -15.66 0.93 6.35
CA VAL A 66 -15.98 1.25 4.95
C VAL A 66 -15.28 0.28 4.00
N PHE A 67 -14.13 -0.27 4.41
CA PHE A 67 -13.52 -1.42 3.75
C PHE A 67 -13.98 -2.71 4.43
N ASN A 68 -14.97 -3.36 3.82
CA ASN A 68 -15.61 -4.59 4.27
C ASN A 68 -15.75 -5.59 3.11
N GLU A 69 -16.36 -6.76 3.37
CA GLU A 69 -16.54 -7.84 2.38
C GLU A 69 -17.15 -7.35 1.06
N ASN A 70 -18.19 -6.51 1.11
CA ASN A 70 -18.86 -5.99 -0.08
C ASN A 70 -17.94 -5.09 -0.90
N THR A 71 -17.09 -4.30 -0.25
CA THR A 71 -16.13 -3.44 -0.96
C THR A 71 -14.97 -4.24 -1.51
N PHE A 72 -14.44 -5.23 -0.77
CA PHE A 72 -13.38 -6.11 -1.26
C PHE A 72 -13.82 -6.89 -2.49
N ALA A 73 -15.07 -7.38 -2.51
CA ALA A 73 -15.63 -8.10 -3.66
C ALA A 73 -15.68 -7.28 -4.96
N LYS A 74 -15.68 -5.94 -4.87
CA LYS A 74 -15.66 -5.03 -6.04
C LYS A 74 -14.24 -4.72 -6.52
N MET A 75 -13.21 -5.01 -5.73
CA MET A 75 -11.84 -4.65 -6.06
C MET A 75 -11.25 -5.54 -7.13
N LYS A 76 -10.19 -5.06 -7.77
CA LYS A 76 -9.35 -5.91 -8.60
C LYS A 76 -8.76 -7.04 -7.76
N LYS A 77 -8.77 -8.25 -8.32
CA LYS A 77 -8.04 -9.38 -7.74
C LYS A 77 -6.54 -9.06 -7.71
N GLY A 78 -5.92 -9.26 -6.56
CA GLY A 78 -4.52 -8.93 -6.31
C GLY A 78 -4.25 -7.49 -5.88
N VAL A 79 -5.30 -6.73 -5.52
CA VAL A 79 -5.13 -5.37 -5.00
C VAL A 79 -4.29 -5.37 -3.72
N ARG A 80 -3.48 -4.33 -3.51
CA ARG A 80 -2.68 -4.18 -2.29
C ARG A 80 -3.18 -3.02 -1.46
N ILE A 81 -3.25 -3.21 -0.15
CA ILE A 81 -3.85 -2.24 0.77
C ILE A 81 -2.82 -1.77 1.79
N ILE A 82 -2.79 -0.45 2.03
CA ILE A 82 -1.94 0.18 3.03
C ILE A 82 -2.83 1.01 3.95
N ASN A 83 -2.82 0.76 5.25
CA ASN A 83 -3.48 1.59 6.25
C ASN A 83 -2.47 2.17 7.23
N VAL A 84 -2.24 3.48 7.11
CA VAL A 84 -1.42 4.29 8.02
C VAL A 84 -2.25 5.44 8.61
N ALA A 85 -3.58 5.31 8.60
CA ALA A 85 -4.49 6.37 9.00
C ALA A 85 -5.08 6.11 10.37
N ARG A 86 -6.08 5.23 10.47
CA ARG A 86 -6.75 4.85 11.72
C ARG A 86 -7.21 3.40 11.63
N GLY A 87 -7.16 2.70 12.76
CA GLY A 87 -7.86 1.44 12.95
C GLY A 87 -9.37 1.59 12.77
N GLY A 88 -10.07 0.49 12.52
CA GLY A 88 -11.53 0.49 12.33
C GLY A 88 -12.05 1.07 11.01
N VAL A 89 -11.20 1.64 10.14
CA VAL A 89 -11.58 2.02 8.77
C VAL A 89 -11.73 0.77 7.89
N ILE A 90 -10.93 -0.25 8.18
CA ILE A 90 -11.01 -1.58 7.62
C ILE A 90 -11.69 -2.51 8.62
N ASP A 91 -12.62 -3.32 8.13
CA ASP A 91 -13.09 -4.49 8.84
C ASP A 91 -12.03 -5.59 8.76
N GLU A 92 -11.31 -5.81 9.85
CA GLU A 92 -10.14 -6.69 9.90
C GLU A 92 -10.48 -8.14 9.58
N ASP A 93 -11.63 -8.65 10.05
CA ASP A 93 -12.11 -9.99 9.72
C ASP A 93 -12.37 -10.16 8.21
N ALA A 94 -12.92 -9.12 7.58
CA ALA A 94 -13.15 -9.11 6.14
C ALA A 94 -11.83 -9.02 5.36
N LEU A 95 -10.82 -8.33 5.91
CA LEU A 95 -9.49 -8.24 5.31
C LEU A 95 -8.79 -9.61 5.31
N VAL A 96 -8.86 -10.37 6.41
CA VAL A 96 -8.32 -11.75 6.47
C VAL A 96 -8.93 -12.61 5.38
N LYS A 97 -10.25 -12.65 5.28
CA LYS A 97 -10.94 -13.41 4.22
C LYS A 97 -10.54 -12.95 2.81
N ALA A 98 -10.33 -11.65 2.63
CA ALA A 98 -9.91 -11.10 1.35
C ALA A 98 -8.46 -11.47 0.98
N LEU A 99 -7.57 -11.59 1.98
CA LEU A 99 -6.21 -12.10 1.83
C LEU A 99 -6.23 -13.60 1.50
N ASP A 100 -6.97 -14.40 2.27
CA ASP A 100 -7.10 -15.85 2.08
C ASP A 100 -7.64 -16.21 0.69
N SER A 101 -8.62 -15.43 0.20
CA SER A 101 -9.20 -15.62 -1.14
C SER A 101 -8.33 -15.07 -2.27
N GLY A 102 -7.26 -14.33 -1.95
CA GLY A 102 -6.37 -13.69 -2.92
C GLY A 102 -7.01 -12.53 -3.68
N ILE A 103 -8.15 -12.01 -3.22
CA ILE A 103 -8.69 -10.72 -3.71
C ILE A 103 -7.71 -9.62 -3.33
N VAL A 104 -7.30 -9.60 -2.06
CA VAL A 104 -6.21 -8.74 -1.59
C VAL A 104 -4.92 -9.54 -1.70
N ALA A 105 -4.02 -9.04 -2.55
CA ALA A 105 -2.61 -9.42 -2.62
C ALA A 105 -1.96 -9.47 -1.24
N GLN A 106 -1.94 -8.28 -0.64
CA GLN A 106 -1.02 -7.92 0.43
C GLN A 106 -1.65 -6.75 1.21
N ALA A 107 -1.43 -6.73 2.53
CA ALA A 107 -1.84 -5.64 3.39
C ALA A 107 -0.66 -5.16 4.24
N ALA A 108 -0.51 -3.84 4.37
CA ALA A 108 0.43 -3.22 5.31
C ALA A 108 -0.36 -2.31 6.25
N LEU A 109 -0.40 -2.64 7.54
CA LEU A 109 -1.16 -1.92 8.55
C LEU A 109 -0.23 -1.38 9.64
N ASP A 110 -0.36 -0.09 9.96
CA ASP A 110 0.35 0.59 11.06
C ASP A 110 -0.58 0.84 12.28
N VAL A 111 -1.89 0.61 12.09
CA VAL A 111 -2.95 0.97 13.02
C VAL A 111 -4.00 -0.13 13.07
N PHE A 112 -4.55 -0.39 14.25
CA PHE A 112 -5.48 -1.50 14.51
C PHE A 112 -6.71 -1.02 15.28
N THR A 113 -7.79 -1.79 15.22
CA THR A 113 -9.05 -1.45 15.92
C THR A 113 -8.86 -1.47 17.44
N GLU A 114 -8.05 -2.39 17.94
CA GLU A 114 -7.60 -2.47 19.33
C GLU A 114 -6.08 -2.37 19.40
N GLU A 115 -5.57 -1.50 20.28
CA GLU A 115 -4.14 -1.32 20.51
C GLU A 115 -3.85 -1.38 22.02
N PRO A 116 -2.99 -2.31 22.50
CA PRO A 116 -2.18 -3.26 21.73
C PRO A 116 -3.01 -4.36 21.05
N PRO A 117 -2.57 -4.88 19.88
CA PRO A 117 -3.32 -5.91 19.19
C PRO A 117 -3.46 -7.18 20.02
N ALA A 118 -4.61 -7.85 19.91
CA ALA A 118 -4.81 -9.16 20.52
C ALA A 118 -3.82 -10.19 19.93
N LYS A 119 -3.47 -11.22 20.72
CA LYS A 119 -2.45 -12.23 20.33
C LYS A 119 -2.82 -13.02 19.08
N ASP A 120 -4.10 -13.08 18.76
CA ASP A 120 -4.73 -13.77 17.64
C ASP A 120 -5.21 -12.80 16.55
N SER A 121 -4.76 -11.55 16.58
CA SER A 121 -5.15 -10.53 15.59
C SER A 121 -4.32 -10.60 14.32
N VAL A 122 -4.89 -10.04 13.24
CA VAL A 122 -4.26 -9.81 11.93
C VAL A 122 -2.92 -9.07 12.05
N ALA A 123 -2.76 -8.25 13.10
CA ALA A 123 -1.52 -7.53 13.37
C ALA A 123 -0.32 -8.48 13.50
N ILE A 124 -0.52 -9.64 14.13
CA ILE A 124 0.53 -10.63 14.34
C ILE A 124 0.92 -11.27 13.01
N GLU A 125 -0.05 -11.67 12.19
CA GLU A 125 0.21 -12.24 10.85
C GLU A 125 0.97 -11.26 9.95
N ILE A 126 0.60 -9.98 9.98
CA ILE A 126 1.30 -8.93 9.23
C ILE A 126 2.71 -8.71 9.78
N ALA A 127 2.88 -8.68 11.11
CA ALA A 127 4.18 -8.53 11.73
C ALA A 127 5.11 -9.70 11.37
N GLU A 128 4.60 -10.93 11.40
CA GLU A 128 5.33 -12.13 10.97
C GLU A 128 5.71 -12.05 9.49
N ALA A 129 4.81 -11.60 8.62
CA ALA A 129 5.10 -11.41 7.20
C ALA A 129 6.20 -10.34 6.96
N VAL A 130 6.19 -9.25 7.73
CA VAL A 130 7.23 -8.21 7.68
C VAL A 130 8.56 -8.72 8.22
N VAL A 131 8.56 -9.46 9.33
CA VAL A 131 9.76 -10.06 9.92
C VAL A 131 10.38 -11.09 8.97
N GLY A 132 9.57 -11.96 8.37
CA GLY A 132 10.02 -12.90 7.34
C GLY A 132 10.68 -12.17 6.17
N ALA A 133 10.04 -11.12 5.65
CA ALA A 133 10.60 -10.30 4.58
C ALA A 133 11.96 -9.66 4.96
N LEU A 134 12.10 -9.14 6.19
CA LEU A 134 13.35 -8.55 6.68
C LEU A 134 14.46 -9.58 6.88
N ASN A 135 14.11 -10.83 7.20
CA ASN A 135 15.05 -11.95 7.33
C ASN A 135 15.45 -12.55 5.98
N GLY A 136 15.00 -11.95 4.87
CA GLY A 136 15.30 -12.44 3.51
C GLY A 136 14.46 -13.63 3.10
N GLU A 137 13.42 -13.98 3.86
CA GLU A 137 12.42 -14.95 3.42
C GLU A 137 11.62 -14.30 2.27
N LEU A 138 11.33 -15.10 1.25
CA LEU A 138 10.33 -14.72 0.27
C LEU A 138 9.00 -14.67 1.00
N SER A 139 8.64 -13.48 1.46
CA SER A 139 7.28 -13.26 1.90
C SER A 139 6.37 -13.65 0.73
N ALA A 140 5.41 -14.55 0.99
CA ALA A 140 4.36 -14.90 0.03
C ALA A 140 3.64 -13.63 -0.49
N THR A 141 3.80 -12.51 0.23
CA THR A 141 3.28 -11.18 -0.02
C THR A 141 4.37 -10.14 -0.34
N ALA A 142 5.50 -10.51 -0.96
CA ALA A 142 6.49 -9.55 -1.45
C ALA A 142 6.04 -8.86 -2.76
N VAL A 143 6.13 -7.53 -2.81
CA VAL A 143 5.38 -6.65 -3.73
C VAL A 143 5.71 -6.82 -5.22
N ASN A 144 6.80 -7.49 -5.60
CA ASN A 144 7.17 -7.73 -6.99
C ASN A 144 8.28 -8.78 -7.15
N ALA A 145 8.40 -9.76 -6.24
CA ALA A 145 9.30 -10.88 -6.51
C ALA A 145 8.65 -11.73 -7.61
N PRO A 146 9.28 -11.90 -8.80
CA PRO A 146 8.88 -13.01 -9.64
C PRO A 146 9.00 -14.28 -8.78
N MET A 147 8.17 -15.30 -9.03
CA MET A 147 8.52 -16.64 -8.56
C MET A 147 9.79 -17.05 -9.33
N VAL A 148 10.93 -16.61 -8.82
CA VAL A 148 12.25 -16.95 -9.32
C VAL A 148 12.57 -18.27 -8.66
N ALA A 149 12.77 -19.31 -9.48
CA ALA A 149 13.16 -20.61 -8.97
C ALA A 149 14.44 -20.47 -8.11
N PRO A 150 14.58 -21.20 -6.99
CA PRO A 150 15.71 -21.03 -6.04
C PRO A 150 17.10 -21.04 -6.69
N GLU A 151 17.23 -21.73 -7.82
CA GLU A 151 18.43 -21.81 -8.63
C GLU A 151 18.80 -20.44 -9.22
N VAL A 152 17.79 -19.72 -9.74
CA VAL A 152 17.97 -18.39 -10.34
C VAL A 152 18.20 -17.32 -9.26
N LEU A 153 17.63 -17.48 -8.06
CA LEU A 153 17.97 -16.61 -6.92
C LEU A 153 19.42 -16.76 -6.50
N SER A 154 19.93 -17.99 -6.53
CA SER A 154 21.34 -18.28 -6.22
C SER A 154 22.29 -17.68 -7.27
N GLU A 155 21.90 -17.66 -8.55
CA GLU A 155 22.65 -16.99 -9.62
C GLU A 155 22.60 -15.46 -9.54
N LEU A 156 21.47 -14.89 -9.11
CA LEU A 156 21.27 -13.43 -9.02
C LEU A 156 21.87 -12.83 -7.75
N ALA A 157 22.01 -13.60 -6.66
CA ALA A 157 22.49 -13.13 -5.36
C ALA A 157 23.77 -12.27 -5.42
N PRO A 158 24.81 -12.60 -6.21
CA PRO A 158 26.03 -11.77 -6.32
C PRO A 158 25.78 -10.38 -6.90
N TYR A 159 24.73 -10.21 -7.70
CA TYR A 159 24.44 -8.97 -8.43
C TYR A 159 23.47 -8.03 -7.70
N VAL A 160 22.74 -8.52 -6.68
CA VAL A 160 21.76 -7.73 -5.93
C VAL A 160 22.41 -6.50 -5.30
N VAL A 161 23.58 -6.68 -4.66
CA VAL A 161 24.33 -5.59 -4.02
C VAL A 161 24.78 -4.54 -5.05
N LEU A 162 25.14 -4.97 -6.27
CA LEU A 162 25.53 -4.06 -7.34
C LEU A 162 24.31 -3.28 -7.85
N ALA A 163 23.19 -3.96 -8.08
CA ALA A 163 21.94 -3.34 -8.53
C ALA A 163 21.44 -2.28 -7.54
N GLU A 164 21.51 -2.56 -6.24
CA GLU A 164 21.13 -1.60 -5.20
C GLU A 164 22.02 -0.35 -5.22
N LYS A 165 23.34 -0.51 -5.35
CA LYS A 165 24.29 0.60 -5.44
C LYS A 165 24.06 1.45 -6.69
N LEU A 166 23.81 0.81 -7.83
CA LEU A 166 23.50 1.51 -9.08
C LEU A 166 22.18 2.29 -8.99
N GLY A 167 21.16 1.72 -8.34
CA GLY A 167 19.89 2.40 -8.08
C GLY A 167 20.07 3.64 -7.19
N ARG A 168 20.82 3.52 -6.08
CA ARG A 168 21.14 4.66 -5.20
C ARG A 168 21.89 5.76 -5.96
N LEU A 169 22.88 5.39 -6.78
CA LEU A 169 23.63 6.34 -7.61
C LEU A 169 22.72 7.04 -8.63
N ALA A 170 21.84 6.30 -9.32
CA ALA A 170 20.92 6.87 -10.29
C ALA A 170 19.96 7.89 -9.63
N VAL A 171 19.43 7.57 -8.44
CA VAL A 171 18.58 8.50 -7.67
C VAL A 171 19.35 9.77 -7.29
N GLN A 172 20.61 9.64 -6.86
CA GLN A 172 21.46 10.80 -6.54
C GLN A 172 21.75 11.69 -7.75
N LEU A 173 21.95 11.09 -8.93
CA LEU A 173 22.20 11.83 -10.17
C LEU A 173 20.95 12.55 -10.69
N VAL A 174 19.77 11.93 -10.56
CA VAL A 174 18.49 12.52 -11.01
C VAL A 174 17.98 13.61 -10.06
N SER A 175 18.25 13.48 -8.75
CA SER A 175 17.73 14.42 -7.75
C SER A 175 18.48 15.76 -7.68
N GLY A 176 19.49 15.98 -8.54
CA GLY A 176 20.34 17.17 -8.53
C GLY A 176 21.12 17.24 -7.22
N GLY A 177 22.33 16.67 -7.23
CA GLY A 177 23.19 16.55 -6.05
C GLY A 177 23.24 17.82 -5.20
N SER A 178 22.51 17.80 -4.08
CA SER A 178 22.79 18.62 -2.92
C SER A 178 23.06 17.66 -1.78
N GLY A 179 24.25 17.08 -1.81
CA GLY A 179 24.83 16.35 -0.69
C GLY A 179 25.96 17.18 -0.11
N ILE A 180 25.80 17.55 1.17
CA ILE A 180 26.63 18.41 2.04
C ILE A 180 26.35 19.90 1.89
#